data_AF-A0A2W6N8Z8-F1
#
_entry.id   AF-A0A2W6N8Z8-F1
#
_cell.length_a   1.000
_cell.length_b   1.000
_cell.length_c   1.000
_cell.angle_alpha   90.00
_cell.angle_beta   90.00
_cell.angle_gamma   90.00
#
_symmetry.space_group_name_H-M   'P 1'
#
loop_
_entity.id
_entity.type
_entity.pdbx_description
1 polymer ?
#
loop_
_entity_poly.entity_id
_entity_poly.type
_entity_poly.pdbx_seq_one_letter_code
_entity_poly.pdbx_strand_id
1 'polypeptide(L)'
;MTMSEHEMLEISLRYAPIVLFDRNEPFYPDLVGVSLFEQPGPSSSFRREIQFPTEIVQYVIEYAIWWDYEIGHLYEMEHVWIHVGHDGQVVDCEASFHGRILRGLLKEKTNLIGQRVCLYSQPGKHAFSPLPVVFELLPNLYTAAGPDAGEAGLLVNEMFEDYFQTNEQIDQKVKAYLQTKAFIPSMEFEEYIWKPEMFITWDKLFTLIPERIEKCLAELE
;
A
#
# COMPACT_ATOMS: atom_id res chain seq x y z
N MET A 1 -4.73 23.52 -18.38
CA MET A 1 -3.28 23.32 -18.34
C MET A 1 -3.08 21.97 -17.69
N THR A 2 -2.26 21.09 -18.25
CA THR A 2 -1.91 19.81 -17.62
C THR A 2 -1.03 20.09 -16.41
N MET A 3 -1.40 19.52 -15.27
CA MET A 3 -0.64 19.63 -14.03
C MET A 3 0.76 19.01 -14.21
N SER A 4 1.79 19.69 -13.72
CA SER A 4 3.15 19.17 -13.75
C SER A 4 3.35 18.04 -12.73
N GLU A 5 4.38 17.22 -12.95
CA GLU A 5 4.77 16.17 -12.00
C GLU A 5 5.05 16.74 -10.60
N HIS A 6 5.73 17.89 -10.52
CA HIS A 6 6.07 18.52 -9.25
C HIS A 6 4.82 18.96 -8.48
N GLU A 7 3.89 19.63 -9.15
CA GLU A 7 2.62 20.05 -8.56
C GLU A 7 1.80 18.85 -8.08
N MET A 8 1.78 17.75 -8.86
CA MET A 8 1.11 16.50 -8.45
C MET A 8 1.69 15.94 -7.16
N LEU A 9 3.01 15.82 -7.05
CA LEU A 9 3.66 15.29 -5.85
C LEU A 9 3.47 16.21 -4.63
N GLU A 10 3.51 17.53 -4.82
CA GLU A 10 3.21 18.49 -3.74
C GLU A 10 1.78 18.34 -3.21
N ILE A 11 0.81 18.17 -4.11
CA ILE A 11 -0.59 17.89 -3.74
C ILE A 11 -0.68 16.55 -3.01
N SER A 12 -0.05 15.51 -3.51
CA SER A 12 -0.09 14.19 -2.90
C SER A 12 0.53 14.16 -1.51
N LEU A 13 1.63 14.89 -1.27
CA LEU A 13 2.21 15.00 0.08
C LEU A 13 1.26 15.69 1.07
N ARG A 14 0.45 16.65 0.62
CA ARG A 14 -0.54 17.34 1.47
C ARG A 14 -1.64 16.39 1.95
N TYR A 15 -2.09 15.49 1.09
CA TYR A 15 -3.21 14.58 1.36
C TYR A 15 -2.76 13.15 1.71
N ALA A 16 -1.45 12.89 1.76
CA ALA A 16 -0.90 11.57 2.05
C ALA A 16 -1.54 11.00 3.32
N PRO A 17 -2.01 9.73 3.30
CA PRO A 17 -2.67 9.14 4.46
C PRO A 17 -1.73 9.12 5.67
N ILE A 18 -2.28 9.14 6.86
CA ILE A 18 -1.55 8.73 8.07
C ILE A 18 -1.76 7.23 8.18
N VAL A 19 -0.69 6.45 8.08
CA VAL A 19 -0.77 4.99 8.20
C VAL A 19 -0.12 4.61 9.53
N LEU A 20 -0.87 3.90 10.36
CA LEU A 20 -0.32 3.28 11.56
C LEU A 20 0.00 1.81 11.32
N PHE A 21 1.17 1.39 11.76
CA PHE A 21 1.64 0.02 11.67
C PHE A 21 1.73 -0.60 13.05
N ASP A 22 1.64 -1.93 13.11
CA ASP A 22 1.91 -2.67 14.33
C ASP A 22 3.31 -2.34 14.83
N ARG A 23 3.46 -2.18 16.14
CA ARG A 23 4.74 -1.90 16.78
C ARG A 23 5.81 -2.97 16.55
N ASN A 24 5.39 -4.21 16.30
CA ASN A 24 6.30 -5.33 16.03
C ASN A 24 6.55 -5.55 14.53
N GLU A 25 5.97 -4.73 13.65
CA GLU A 25 6.11 -4.88 12.21
C GLU A 25 7.59 -4.75 11.77
N PRO A 26 8.17 -5.77 11.12
CA PRO A 26 9.56 -5.73 10.67
C PRO A 26 9.77 -4.91 9.38
N PHE A 27 8.72 -4.71 8.57
CA PHE A 27 8.83 -4.08 7.25
C PHE A 27 7.90 -2.87 7.08
N TYR A 28 8.46 -1.80 6.51
CA TYR A 28 7.77 -0.54 6.27
C TYR A 28 7.86 -0.16 4.80
N PRO A 29 6.98 0.73 4.30
CA PRO A 29 7.00 1.14 2.91
C PRO A 29 8.36 1.70 2.50
N ASP A 30 8.82 1.33 1.31
CA ASP A 30 10.03 1.81 0.68
C ASP A 30 9.77 3.00 -0.25
N LEU A 31 8.69 2.92 -1.02
CA LEU A 31 8.31 3.92 -2.04
C LEU A 31 6.79 4.06 -2.12
N VAL A 32 6.34 5.19 -2.67
CA VAL A 32 4.93 5.44 -2.97
C VAL A 32 4.81 5.97 -4.40
N GLY A 33 4.17 5.19 -5.26
CA GLY A 33 3.78 5.59 -6.60
C GLY A 33 2.49 6.38 -6.55
N VAL A 34 2.50 7.56 -7.18
CA VAL A 34 1.37 8.49 -7.19
C VAL A 34 0.77 8.60 -8.58
N SER A 35 -0.56 8.53 -8.63
CA SER A 35 -1.37 8.92 -9.78
C SER A 35 -2.46 9.90 -9.35
N LEU A 36 -2.85 10.82 -10.24
CA LEU A 36 -3.92 11.77 -9.96
C LEU A 36 -4.95 11.78 -11.09
N PHE A 37 -6.21 11.64 -10.71
CA PHE A 37 -7.36 11.53 -11.60
C PHE A 37 -8.22 12.78 -11.48
N GLU A 38 -8.20 13.66 -12.49
CA GLU A 38 -9.14 14.80 -12.59
C GLU A 38 -10.48 14.38 -13.21
N GLN A 39 -10.54 13.20 -13.81
CA GLN A 39 -11.73 12.57 -14.40
C GLN A 39 -11.72 11.06 -14.09
N PRO A 40 -12.89 10.39 -14.07
CA PRO A 40 -12.95 8.94 -13.97
C PRO A 40 -12.13 8.24 -15.06
N GLY A 41 -11.53 7.11 -14.72
CA GLY A 41 -10.68 6.38 -15.67
C GLY A 41 -10.04 5.12 -15.07
N PRO A 42 -9.38 4.30 -15.89
CA PRO A 42 -8.72 3.09 -15.43
C PRO A 42 -7.51 3.41 -14.54
N SER A 43 -7.34 2.67 -13.45
CA SER A 43 -6.08 2.68 -12.69
C SER A 43 -5.03 1.84 -13.41
N SER A 44 -3.81 2.36 -13.46
CA SER A 44 -2.64 1.67 -14.03
C SER A 44 -1.95 0.77 -13.01
N SER A 45 -2.22 0.96 -11.71
CA SER A 45 -1.56 0.26 -10.59
C SER A 45 -2.46 -0.80 -9.95
N PHE A 46 -3.79 -0.65 -10.10
CA PHE A 46 -4.78 -1.56 -9.54
C PHE A 46 -5.85 -1.89 -10.58
N ARG A 47 -6.27 -3.15 -10.68
CA ARG A 47 -7.25 -3.61 -11.67
C ARG A 47 -8.68 -3.13 -11.34
N ARG A 48 -8.94 -1.85 -11.56
CA ARG A 48 -10.25 -1.19 -11.37
C ARG A 48 -10.37 0.05 -12.25
N GLU A 49 -11.60 0.53 -12.36
CA GLU A 49 -11.89 1.89 -12.81
C GLU A 49 -12.08 2.79 -11.58
N ILE A 50 -11.45 3.96 -11.59
CA ILE A 50 -11.62 5.00 -10.58
C ILE A 50 -12.86 5.79 -10.97
N GLN A 51 -13.94 5.64 -10.20
CA GLN A 51 -15.23 6.26 -10.47
C GLN A 51 -15.55 7.28 -9.37
N PHE A 52 -15.92 8.51 -9.75
CA PHE A 52 -16.33 9.55 -8.82
C PHE A 52 -17.18 10.64 -9.51
N PRO A 53 -18.09 11.29 -8.76
CA PRO A 53 -18.88 12.43 -9.26
C PRO A 53 -18.00 13.69 -9.38
N THR A 54 -17.71 14.13 -10.61
CA THR A 54 -16.83 15.28 -10.88
C THR A 54 -17.42 16.63 -10.45
N GLU A 55 -18.73 16.69 -10.22
CA GLU A 55 -19.42 17.84 -9.64
C GLU A 55 -19.13 18.06 -8.16
N ILE A 56 -18.68 17.02 -7.44
CA ILE A 56 -18.34 17.06 -6.01
C ILE A 56 -16.83 16.92 -5.82
N VAL A 57 -16.22 15.99 -6.54
CA VAL A 57 -14.79 15.63 -6.43
C VAL A 57 -14.01 16.32 -7.54
N GLN A 58 -13.00 17.10 -7.15
CA GLN A 58 -12.09 17.76 -8.07
C GLN A 58 -11.06 16.78 -8.63
N TYR A 59 -10.48 15.95 -7.76
CA TYR A 59 -9.57 14.89 -8.15
C TYR A 59 -9.54 13.74 -7.14
N VAL A 60 -9.13 12.57 -7.60
CA VAL A 60 -8.75 11.43 -6.77
C VAL A 60 -7.25 11.23 -6.84
N ILE A 61 -6.61 11.10 -5.69
CA ILE A 61 -5.19 10.78 -5.57
C ILE A 61 -5.08 9.29 -5.24
N GLU A 62 -4.39 8.55 -6.09
CA GLU A 62 -4.04 7.15 -5.87
C GLU A 62 -2.60 7.07 -5.35
N TYR A 63 -2.43 6.37 -4.23
CA TYR A 63 -1.15 6.03 -3.63
C TYR A 63 -0.96 4.53 -3.75
N ALA A 64 -0.11 4.08 -4.68
CA ALA A 64 0.39 2.71 -4.76
C ALA A 64 1.63 2.61 -3.85
N ILE A 65 1.44 2.05 -2.66
CA ILE A 65 2.45 1.96 -1.60
C ILE A 65 3.21 0.65 -1.80
N TRP A 66 4.53 0.73 -1.87
CA TRP A 66 5.42 -0.39 -2.18
C TRP A 66 6.29 -0.77 -0.99
N TRP A 67 6.45 -2.08 -0.78
CA TRP A 67 7.42 -2.68 0.13
C TRP A 67 8.30 -3.66 -0.65
N ASP A 68 9.59 -3.72 -0.33
CA ASP A 68 10.48 -4.76 -0.84
C ASP A 68 10.21 -6.13 -0.20
N TYR A 69 9.63 -6.13 1.00
CA TYR A 69 9.23 -7.33 1.72
C TYR A 69 7.95 -7.09 2.50
N GLU A 70 7.08 -8.10 2.51
CA GLU A 70 6.11 -8.31 3.57
C GLU A 70 6.42 -9.67 4.22
N ILE A 71 5.80 -9.99 5.36
CA ILE A 71 6.14 -11.19 6.12
C ILE A 71 5.83 -12.53 5.44
N GLY A 72 4.84 -12.60 4.54
CA GLY A 72 4.37 -13.78 3.80
C GLY A 72 5.01 -13.98 2.42
N HIS A 73 5.50 -12.94 1.75
CA HIS A 73 6.16 -12.98 0.44
C HIS A 73 7.14 -11.83 0.21
N LEU A 74 8.03 -12.02 -0.78
CA LEU A 74 8.89 -10.95 -1.28
C LEU A 74 8.02 -9.94 -2.01
N TYR A 75 8.18 -8.68 -1.63
CA TYR A 75 7.42 -7.48 -1.98
C TYR A 75 5.92 -7.48 -1.67
N GLU A 76 5.36 -6.28 -1.51
CA GLU A 76 3.91 -6.04 -1.50
C GLU A 76 3.58 -4.70 -2.16
N MET A 77 2.35 -4.59 -2.67
CA MET A 77 1.78 -3.36 -3.16
C MET A 77 0.32 -3.19 -2.71
N GLU A 78 0.10 -2.22 -1.83
CA GLU A 78 -1.24 -1.83 -1.36
C GLU A 78 -1.57 -0.40 -1.80
N HIS A 79 -2.85 -0.06 -1.79
CA HIS A 79 -3.37 1.16 -2.37
C HIS A 79 -4.25 1.95 -1.41
N VAL A 80 -4.13 3.27 -1.47
CA VAL A 80 -5.08 4.21 -0.87
C VAL A 80 -5.54 5.18 -1.95
N TRP A 81 -6.84 5.47 -1.98
CA TRP A 81 -7.44 6.47 -2.84
C TRP A 81 -8.10 7.56 -2.00
N ILE A 82 -7.65 8.80 -2.17
CA ILE A 82 -8.20 9.98 -1.47
C ILE A 82 -8.98 10.81 -2.46
N HIS A 83 -10.27 11.00 -2.20
CA HIS A 83 -11.16 11.81 -3.02
C HIS A 83 -11.22 13.23 -2.45
N VAL A 84 -10.78 14.22 -3.22
CA VAL A 84 -10.67 15.61 -2.79
C VAL A 84 -11.70 16.46 -3.51
N GLY A 85 -12.46 17.26 -2.75
CA GLY A 85 -13.48 18.15 -3.27
C GLY A 85 -12.91 19.44 -3.84
N HIS A 86 -13.73 20.19 -4.57
CA HIS A 86 -13.37 21.51 -5.14
C HIS A 86 -13.04 22.57 -4.08
N ASP A 87 -13.43 22.34 -2.82
CA ASP A 87 -13.11 23.17 -1.66
C ASP A 87 -11.82 22.74 -0.93
N GLY A 88 -11.11 21.72 -1.45
CA GLY A 88 -9.92 21.13 -0.85
C GLY A 88 -10.20 20.21 0.34
N GLN A 89 -11.46 19.91 0.64
CA GLN A 89 -11.81 18.96 1.70
C GLN A 89 -11.72 17.51 1.19
N VAL A 90 -11.32 16.59 2.07
CA VAL A 90 -11.43 15.16 1.78
C VAL A 90 -12.91 14.76 1.81
N VAL A 91 -13.42 14.37 0.65
CA VAL A 91 -14.80 13.92 0.45
C VAL A 91 -14.93 12.47 0.89
N ASP A 92 -13.98 11.63 0.49
CA ASP A 92 -14.01 10.18 0.70
C ASP A 92 -12.60 9.58 0.71
N CYS A 93 -12.49 8.35 1.20
CA CYS A 93 -11.30 7.54 1.10
C CYS A 93 -11.67 6.07 0.87
N GLU A 94 -10.91 5.42 0.01
CA GLU A 94 -10.92 3.99 -0.19
C GLU A 94 -9.51 3.45 0.05
N ALA A 95 -9.41 2.19 0.46
CA ALA A 95 -8.13 1.53 0.64
C ALA A 95 -8.24 0.06 0.26
N SER A 96 -7.14 -0.54 -0.20
CA SER A 96 -7.11 -1.96 -0.53
C SER A 96 -7.13 -2.83 0.72
N PHE A 97 -7.73 -4.01 0.56
CA PHE A 97 -7.84 -5.01 1.61
C PHE A 97 -7.91 -6.40 0.97
N HIS A 98 -6.78 -7.11 0.89
CA HIS A 98 -6.68 -8.46 0.31
C HIS A 98 -7.30 -8.58 -1.10
N GLY A 99 -6.90 -7.69 -2.01
CA GLY A 99 -7.43 -7.65 -3.39
C GLY A 99 -8.91 -7.22 -3.48
N ARG A 100 -9.46 -6.65 -2.41
CA ARG A 100 -10.74 -5.94 -2.39
C ARG A 100 -10.50 -4.48 -2.01
N ILE A 101 -11.58 -3.70 -2.02
CA ILE A 101 -11.58 -2.30 -1.64
C ILE A 101 -12.48 -2.15 -0.42
N LEU A 102 -11.95 -1.50 0.61
CA LEU A 102 -12.68 -1.10 1.81
C LEU A 102 -12.81 0.42 1.83
N ARG A 103 -13.88 0.93 2.44
CA ARG A 103 -13.99 2.36 2.76
C ARG A 103 -12.97 2.72 3.84
N GLY A 104 -12.09 3.66 3.54
CA GLY A 104 -11.06 4.17 4.44
C GLY A 104 -11.49 5.40 5.24
N LEU A 105 -12.61 6.05 4.91
CA LEU A 105 -13.14 7.18 5.68
C LEU A 105 -14.34 6.75 6.52
N LEU A 106 -14.31 7.01 7.82
CA LEU A 106 -15.45 6.80 8.70
C LEU A 106 -16.55 7.81 8.39
N LYS A 107 -17.82 7.42 8.56
CA LYS A 107 -18.99 8.27 8.26
C LYS A 107 -18.91 9.65 8.93
N GLU A 108 -18.55 9.68 10.20
CA GLU A 108 -18.41 10.92 10.98
C GLU A 108 -17.03 11.57 10.83
N LYS A 109 -16.21 11.07 9.89
CA LYS A 109 -14.84 11.51 9.58
C LYS A 109 -13.92 11.61 10.81
N THR A 110 -14.16 10.77 11.81
CA THR A 110 -13.40 10.77 13.07
C THR A 110 -11.96 10.31 12.90
N ASN A 111 -11.64 9.64 11.79
CA ASN A 111 -10.28 9.28 11.40
C ASN A 111 -9.67 10.26 10.39
N LEU A 112 -10.17 11.50 10.28
CA LEU A 112 -9.57 12.55 9.46
C LEU A 112 -8.85 13.56 10.36
N ILE A 113 -7.55 13.76 10.15
CA ILE A 113 -6.73 14.74 10.88
C ILE A 113 -6.33 15.84 9.88
N GLY A 114 -7.05 16.96 9.92
CA GLY A 114 -6.92 18.00 8.90
C GLY A 114 -7.35 17.48 7.53
N GLN A 115 -6.40 17.34 6.60
CA GLN A 115 -6.62 16.81 5.24
C GLN A 115 -6.12 15.37 5.07
N ARG A 116 -5.67 14.71 6.15
CA ARG A 116 -5.03 13.40 6.08
C ARG A 116 -5.89 12.34 6.73
N VAL A 117 -6.21 11.29 5.98
CA VAL A 117 -7.01 10.16 6.48
C VAL A 117 -6.12 9.19 7.23
N CYS A 118 -6.55 8.80 8.43
CA CYS A 118 -5.87 7.91 9.33
C CYS A 118 -6.34 6.47 9.10
N LEU A 119 -5.42 5.59 8.75
CA LEU A 119 -5.64 4.18 8.42
C LEU A 119 -4.67 3.30 9.21
N TYR A 120 -5.09 2.09 9.52
CA TYR A 120 -4.27 1.06 10.12
C TYR A 120 -3.85 0.08 9.04
N SER A 121 -2.59 -0.35 9.07
CA SER A 121 -2.07 -1.44 8.24
C SER A 121 -2.19 -2.76 9.00
N GLN A 122 -2.73 -3.79 8.36
CA GLN A 122 -2.76 -5.12 8.94
C GLN A 122 -1.33 -5.60 9.22
N PRO A 123 -1.02 -6.07 10.43
CA PRO A 123 0.28 -6.64 10.74
C PRO A 123 0.61 -7.81 9.79
N GLY A 124 1.78 -7.77 9.18
CA GLY A 124 2.27 -8.85 8.32
C GLY A 124 1.79 -8.76 6.88
N LYS A 125 0.54 -9.15 6.59
CA LYS A 125 -0.01 -9.29 5.21
C LYS A 125 -0.42 -7.96 4.53
N HIS A 126 -0.25 -6.84 5.23
CA HIS A 126 -0.59 -5.46 4.84
C HIS A 126 -1.90 -5.30 4.05
N ALA A 127 -2.95 -4.89 4.77
CA ALA A 127 -4.24 -4.46 4.23
C ALA A 127 -4.69 -3.24 5.04
N PHE A 128 -5.43 -2.31 4.44
CA PHE A 128 -5.77 -1.06 5.13
C PHE A 128 -7.20 -1.01 5.65
N SER A 129 -7.35 -0.55 6.89
CA SER A 129 -8.65 -0.37 7.53
C SER A 129 -8.71 0.94 8.32
N PRO A 130 -9.86 1.64 8.36
CA PRO A 130 -10.04 2.77 9.28
C PRO A 130 -10.12 2.36 10.76
N LEU A 131 -10.27 1.05 11.04
CA LEU A 131 -10.44 0.51 12.38
C LEU A 131 -9.59 -0.77 12.56
N PRO A 132 -8.72 -0.86 13.59
CA PRO A 132 -7.83 -2.00 13.77
C PRO A 132 -8.58 -3.28 14.17
N VAL A 133 -9.73 -3.14 14.83
CA VAL A 133 -10.58 -4.28 15.24
C VAL A 133 -11.04 -5.13 14.05
N VAL A 134 -11.03 -4.59 12.83
CA VAL A 134 -11.34 -5.36 11.62
C VAL A 134 -10.33 -6.50 11.41
N PHE A 135 -9.06 -6.30 11.77
CA PHE A 135 -8.02 -7.31 11.63
C PHE A 135 -8.19 -8.45 12.62
N GLU A 136 -8.74 -8.19 13.80
CA GLU A 136 -9.04 -9.24 14.80
C GLU A 136 -10.10 -10.23 14.32
N LEU A 137 -10.84 -9.89 13.27
CA LEU A 137 -11.82 -10.78 12.63
C LEU A 137 -11.18 -11.71 11.59
N LEU A 138 -9.90 -11.52 11.27
CA LEU A 138 -9.18 -12.37 10.31
C LEU A 138 -8.68 -13.64 11.00
N PRO A 139 -9.01 -14.84 10.47
CA PRO A 139 -8.72 -16.11 11.14
C PRO A 139 -7.23 -16.39 11.29
N ASN A 140 -6.40 -15.81 10.42
CA ASN A 140 -4.97 -16.06 10.34
C ASN A 140 -4.12 -14.88 10.84
N LEU A 141 -4.70 -13.89 11.55
CA LEU A 141 -3.98 -12.70 12.03
C LEU A 141 -2.61 -13.04 12.66
N TYR A 142 -2.58 -14.02 13.57
CA TYR A 142 -1.36 -14.40 14.29
C TYR A 142 -0.52 -15.47 13.59
N THR A 143 -1.13 -16.30 12.73
CA THR A 143 -0.37 -17.38 12.07
C THR A 143 0.36 -16.86 10.84
N ALA A 144 -0.26 -15.94 10.09
CA ALA A 144 0.28 -15.30 8.90
C ALA A 144 1.63 -14.60 9.14
N ALA A 145 1.75 -13.86 10.23
CA ALA A 145 2.97 -13.13 10.59
C ALA A 145 4.01 -13.97 11.34
N GLY A 146 3.62 -15.19 11.76
CA GLY A 146 4.44 -16.07 12.58
C GLY A 146 4.81 -17.36 11.83
N PRO A 147 4.21 -18.50 12.19
CA PRO A 147 4.54 -19.80 11.60
C PRO A 147 4.40 -19.86 10.07
N ASP A 148 3.50 -19.07 9.48
CA ASP A 148 3.24 -19.07 8.04
C ASP A 148 4.08 -18.01 7.29
N ALA A 149 5.02 -17.33 7.97
CA ALA A 149 5.88 -16.34 7.34
C ALA A 149 6.61 -16.93 6.12
N GLY A 150 6.61 -16.17 5.02
CA GLY A 150 7.20 -16.53 3.75
C GLY A 150 6.50 -17.69 3.02
N GLU A 151 5.28 -18.08 3.40
CA GLU A 151 4.56 -19.19 2.77
C GLU A 151 4.37 -19.03 1.26
N ALA A 152 4.27 -17.78 0.78
CA ALA A 152 3.96 -17.46 -0.60
C ALA A 152 5.20 -17.20 -1.47
N GLY A 153 6.41 -17.21 -0.90
CA GLY A 153 7.65 -17.09 -1.66
C GLY A 153 7.74 -15.76 -2.43
N LEU A 154 8.12 -15.80 -3.71
CA LEU A 154 8.05 -14.62 -4.58
C LEU A 154 6.69 -14.58 -5.27
N LEU A 155 5.92 -13.52 -5.01
CA LEU A 155 4.66 -13.28 -5.71
C LEU A 155 4.94 -12.94 -7.18
N VAL A 156 4.18 -13.52 -8.11
CA VAL A 156 4.19 -13.11 -9.53
C VAL A 156 2.75 -12.90 -9.95
N ASN A 157 2.35 -11.64 -10.12
CA ASN A 157 1.00 -11.28 -10.54
C ASN A 157 0.95 -10.95 -12.05
N GLU A 158 -0.26 -10.82 -12.60
CA GLU A 158 -0.49 -10.50 -14.02
C GLU A 158 0.23 -9.21 -14.49
N MET A 159 0.49 -8.27 -13.57
CA MET A 159 1.16 -7.00 -13.92
C MET A 159 2.66 -7.20 -14.19
N PHE A 160 3.28 -8.20 -13.57
CA PHE A 160 4.72 -8.41 -13.59
C PHE A 160 5.17 -9.75 -14.19
N GLU A 161 4.24 -10.57 -14.70
CA GLU A 161 4.53 -11.90 -15.26
C GLU A 161 5.56 -11.91 -16.41
N ASP A 162 5.64 -10.80 -17.16
CA ASP A 162 6.60 -10.62 -18.24
C ASP A 162 7.98 -10.11 -17.78
N TYR A 163 8.12 -9.71 -16.52
CA TYR A 163 9.35 -9.09 -15.99
C TYR A 163 10.20 -10.07 -15.18
N PHE A 164 9.57 -10.95 -14.40
CA PHE A 164 10.27 -11.93 -13.57
C PHE A 164 9.42 -13.17 -13.35
N GLN A 165 10.08 -14.25 -12.91
CA GLN A 165 9.48 -15.54 -12.65
C GLN A 165 9.98 -16.07 -11.31
N THR A 166 9.17 -16.91 -10.67
CA THR A 166 9.57 -17.66 -9.49
C THR A 166 9.75 -19.16 -9.80
N ASN A 167 10.41 -19.86 -8.89
CA ASN A 167 10.50 -21.30 -8.84
C ASN A 167 10.66 -21.76 -7.38
N GLU A 168 10.61 -23.07 -7.16
CA GLU A 168 10.70 -23.65 -5.81
C GLU A 168 11.97 -23.24 -5.05
N GLN A 169 13.11 -23.08 -5.73
CA GLN A 169 14.35 -22.65 -5.09
C GLN A 169 14.28 -21.20 -4.62
N ILE A 170 13.70 -20.30 -5.43
CA ILE A 170 13.47 -18.90 -5.07
C ILE A 170 12.50 -18.83 -3.88
N ASP A 171 11.37 -19.53 -3.96
CA ASP A 171 10.35 -19.52 -2.92
C ASP A 171 10.90 -20.04 -1.59
N GLN A 172 11.74 -21.08 -1.62
CA GLN A 172 12.41 -21.59 -0.41
C GLN A 172 13.40 -20.60 0.20
N LYS A 173 14.16 -19.86 -0.62
CA LYS A 173 15.08 -18.81 -0.14
C LYS A 173 14.30 -17.66 0.52
N VAL A 174 13.26 -17.17 -0.15
CA VAL A 174 12.38 -16.12 0.38
C VAL A 174 11.76 -16.58 1.69
N LYS A 175 11.20 -17.79 1.71
CA LYS A 175 10.60 -18.37 2.92
C LYS A 175 11.60 -18.45 4.07
N ALA A 176 12.79 -18.97 3.81
CA ALA A 176 13.83 -19.09 4.84
C ALA A 176 14.19 -17.72 5.44
N TYR A 177 14.32 -16.69 4.61
CA TYR A 177 14.60 -15.33 5.06
C TYR A 177 13.46 -14.74 5.89
N LEU A 178 12.23 -14.78 5.38
CA LEU A 178 11.07 -14.18 6.05
C LEU A 178 10.73 -14.89 7.37
N GLN A 179 10.98 -16.19 7.47
CA GLN A 179 10.89 -16.92 8.74
C GLN A 179 11.84 -16.38 9.82
N THR A 180 12.99 -15.81 9.46
CA THR A 180 13.88 -15.13 10.43
C THR A 180 13.30 -13.80 10.94
N LYS A 181 12.27 -13.30 10.28
CA LYS A 181 11.59 -12.03 10.58
C LYS A 181 10.20 -12.24 11.17
N ALA A 182 9.75 -13.49 11.31
CA ALA A 182 8.48 -13.87 11.90
C ALA A 182 8.28 -13.20 13.26
N PHE A 183 7.07 -12.70 13.50
CA PHE A 183 6.73 -11.95 14.70
C PHE A 183 5.31 -12.25 15.18
N ILE A 184 5.01 -11.81 16.40
CA ILE A 184 3.66 -11.87 16.96
C ILE A 184 3.09 -10.44 16.89
N PRO A 185 2.01 -10.20 16.14
CA PRO A 185 1.33 -8.91 16.15
C PRO A 185 1.00 -8.44 17.56
N SER A 186 1.37 -7.20 17.88
CA SER A 186 1.08 -6.58 19.18
C SER A 186 -0.34 -6.01 19.25
N MET A 187 -0.90 -5.64 18.09
CA MET A 187 -2.12 -4.82 17.95
C MET A 187 -2.00 -3.44 18.62
N GLU A 188 -0.77 -3.01 18.94
CA GLU A 188 -0.43 -1.65 19.30
C GLU A 188 0.07 -0.95 18.03
N PHE A 189 -0.53 0.18 17.69
CA PHE A 189 -0.28 0.84 16.41
C PHE A 189 0.42 2.18 16.59
N GLU A 190 1.47 2.40 15.80
CA GLU A 190 2.28 3.61 15.80
C GLU A 190 2.26 4.27 14.42
N GLU A 191 2.20 5.61 14.39
CA GLU A 191 2.22 6.38 13.14
C GLU A 191 3.54 6.21 12.41
N TYR A 192 3.47 5.89 11.12
CA TYR A 192 4.61 5.93 10.21
C TYR A 192 4.80 7.32 9.61
N ILE A 193 6.02 7.84 9.74
CA ILE A 193 6.38 9.16 9.21
C ILE A 193 6.90 8.99 7.79
N TRP A 194 6.06 9.35 6.82
CA TRP A 194 6.45 9.47 5.43
C TRP A 194 7.60 10.44 5.23
N LYS A 195 8.58 10.04 4.41
CA LYS A 195 9.59 10.96 3.91
C LYS A 195 9.20 11.45 2.51
N PRO A 196 9.24 12.76 2.23
CA PRO A 196 8.83 13.29 0.93
C PRO A 196 9.51 12.63 -0.27
N GLU A 197 10.79 12.24 -0.13
CA GLU A 197 11.57 11.57 -1.17
C GLU A 197 11.09 10.17 -1.54
N MET A 198 10.19 9.57 -0.76
CA MET A 198 9.57 8.27 -1.08
C MET A 198 8.50 8.40 -2.17
N PHE A 199 7.94 9.60 -2.38
CA PHE A 199 6.83 9.83 -3.29
C PHE A 199 7.36 10.12 -4.69
N ILE A 200 7.03 9.24 -5.62
CA ILE A 200 7.35 9.34 -7.04
C ILE A 200 6.09 9.09 -7.86
N THR A 201 6.12 9.36 -9.16
CA THR A 201 5.00 8.98 -10.01
C THR A 201 4.89 7.46 -10.11
N TRP A 202 3.67 6.96 -10.31
CA TRP A 202 3.44 5.54 -10.58
C TRP A 202 4.34 5.02 -11.71
N ASP A 203 4.43 5.73 -12.83
CA ASP A 203 5.26 5.32 -13.97
C ASP A 203 6.73 5.10 -13.58
N LYS A 204 7.29 5.96 -12.71
CA LYS A 204 8.65 5.80 -12.21
C LYS A 204 8.76 4.58 -11.29
N LEU A 205 7.84 4.42 -10.34
CA LEU A 205 7.83 3.25 -9.46
C LEU A 205 7.74 1.95 -10.27
N PHE A 206 6.83 1.89 -11.22
CA PHE A 206 6.62 0.73 -12.08
C PHE A 206 7.92 0.29 -12.78
N THR A 207 8.70 1.25 -13.31
CA THR A 207 10.00 0.93 -13.94
C THR A 207 11.05 0.43 -12.96
N LEU A 208 10.97 0.81 -11.68
CA LEU A 208 11.93 0.41 -10.65
C LEU A 208 11.62 -0.98 -10.06
N ILE A 209 10.36 -1.39 -10.03
CA ILE A 209 9.93 -2.62 -9.35
C ILE A 209 10.74 -3.86 -9.75
N PRO A 210 10.95 -4.17 -11.05
CA PRO A 210 11.74 -5.33 -11.46
C PRO A 210 13.17 -5.30 -10.89
N GLU A 211 13.85 -4.15 -10.98
CA GLU A 211 15.22 -3.99 -10.47
C GLU A 211 15.28 -4.14 -8.94
N ARG A 212 14.25 -3.67 -8.23
CA ARG A 212 14.16 -3.82 -6.77
C ARG A 212 14.00 -5.28 -6.37
N ILE A 213 13.14 -6.03 -7.06
CA ILE A 213 12.95 -7.46 -6.81
C ILE A 213 14.23 -8.24 -7.09
N GLU A 214 14.91 -7.98 -8.22
CA GLU A 214 16.20 -8.60 -8.52
C GLU A 214 17.24 -8.34 -7.43
N LYS A 215 17.32 -7.10 -6.95
CA LYS A 215 18.21 -6.74 -5.84
C LYS A 215 17.87 -7.51 -4.57
N CYS A 216 16.59 -7.57 -4.20
CA CYS A 216 16.13 -8.32 -3.03
C CYS A 216 16.52 -9.79 -3.13
N LEU A 217 16.31 -10.42 -4.29
CA LEU A 217 16.68 -11.82 -4.52
C LEU A 217 18.19 -12.06 -4.42
N ALA A 218 19.01 -11.14 -4.90
CA ALA A 218 20.47 -11.22 -4.81
C ALA A 218 20.98 -11.13 -3.35
N GLU A 219 20.24 -10.46 -2.47
CA GLU A 219 20.55 -10.38 -1.03
C GLU A 219 20.18 -11.66 -0.25
N LEU A 220 19.39 -12.56 -0.85
CA LEU A 220 19.00 -13.86 -0.28
C LEU A 220 19.97 -15.00 -0.61
N GLU A 221 21.07 -14.72 -1.33
CA GLU A 221 22.07 -15.72 -1.75
C GLU A 221 23.09 -16.12 -0.67
#